data_AF-A0A9P9Z5V5-F1
#
_entry.id   AF-A0A9P9Z5V5-F1
#
_cell.length_a   1.000
_cell.length_b   1.000
_cell.length_c   1.000
_cell.angle_alpha   90.00
_cell.angle_beta   90.00
_cell.angle_gamma   90.00
#
_symmetry.space_group_name_H-M   'P 1'
#
loop_
_entity.id
_entity.type
_entity.pdbx_description
1 polymer ?
#
loop_
_entity_poly.entity_id
_entity_poly.type
_entity_poly.pdbx_seq_one_letter_code
_entity_poly.pdbx_strand_id
1 'polypeptide(L)'
;MLGSLTIIVAHHMYSMPPYPYLATDYGTQLSLFTHHMWIGGFLIVGAAAHAAIFLVRDYDPTTRYNDLLDRVLRHRDAIISHLNWVCIFLGFHSFGLYIHNDTMSALGRPQDMFSDTAIQLQPIFAQWVQNTHALAPSLTAPGATTSTSLTWGGSELLAVGGKVAMLPIPLGTADFLVHHIHAFTIHVTVLILLKGVLFARSSRLIPDKANLGFRFPCDGPGRGGTCQVSAWDHVFLGLFWMYNAISVVIFHFSWKMQSDVWGTISDQGIVTHITGGNFAQSSITINGWLRDFLWAQASQVIQSYGSSLSAYGLFFLGAHFVWAFSLMFLFSGRGYWQELIESIVWAHNKLKVAPATQPRALSIIQGRAVGVTHYLLGGIATTWAFFLARIIAVG
;
A
#
# COMPACT_ATOMS: atom_id res chain seq x y z
N MET A 1 15.55 -4.26 6.70
CA MET A 1 15.33 -3.78 8.08
C MET A 1 14.89 -2.33 8.14
N LEU A 2 15.64 -1.37 7.55
CA LEU A 2 15.28 0.06 7.64
C LEU A 2 13.82 0.37 7.22
N GLY A 3 13.34 -0.17 6.09
CA GLY A 3 11.97 0.06 5.67
C GLY A 3 10.90 -0.48 6.63
N SER A 4 11.14 -1.66 7.22
CA SER A 4 10.27 -2.21 8.27
C SER A 4 10.27 -1.34 9.52
N LEU A 5 11.43 -0.81 9.92
CA LEU A 5 11.55 0.13 11.03
C LEU A 5 10.77 1.41 10.75
N THR A 6 10.82 1.96 9.55
CA THR A 6 10.04 3.15 9.17
C THR A 6 8.53 2.91 9.31
N ILE A 7 8.02 1.74 8.91
CA ILE A 7 6.61 1.36 9.12
C ILE A 7 6.29 1.24 10.61
N ILE A 8 7.17 0.62 11.41
CA ILE A 8 6.99 0.53 12.87
C ILE A 8 6.94 1.92 13.51
N VAL A 9 7.80 2.85 13.07
CA VAL A 9 7.78 4.24 13.51
C VAL A 9 6.43 4.90 13.22
N ALA A 10 5.85 4.67 12.03
CA ALA A 10 4.50 5.16 11.71
C ALA A 10 3.47 4.66 12.73
N HIS A 11 3.45 3.34 12.99
CA HIS A 11 2.50 2.73 13.93
C HIS A 11 2.70 3.19 15.39
N HIS A 12 3.94 3.39 15.82
CA HIS A 12 4.24 3.85 17.17
C HIS A 12 3.91 5.33 17.34
N MET A 13 4.25 6.19 16.37
CA MET A 13 4.05 7.65 16.51
C MET A 13 2.58 8.06 16.57
N TYR A 14 1.68 7.38 15.86
CA TYR A 14 0.27 7.75 15.92
C TYR A 14 -0.39 7.32 17.23
N SER A 15 -0.03 6.14 17.75
CA SER A 15 -0.64 5.56 18.96
C SER A 15 0.05 6.03 20.24
N MET A 16 1.29 6.52 20.16
CA MET A 16 2.05 7.13 21.25
C MET A 16 2.65 8.46 20.78
N PRO A 17 1.83 9.52 20.59
CA PRO A 17 2.30 10.81 20.09
C PRO A 17 3.44 11.38 20.93
N PRO A 18 4.68 11.45 20.41
CA PRO A 18 5.84 11.75 21.24
C PRO A 18 6.08 13.25 21.45
N TYR A 19 5.33 14.10 20.73
CA TYR A 19 5.52 15.55 20.73
C TYR A 19 4.29 16.28 21.32
N PRO A 20 4.50 17.37 22.09
CA PRO A 20 3.41 18.19 22.60
C PRO A 20 2.48 18.68 21.49
N TYR A 21 1.17 18.66 21.75
CA TYR A 21 0.10 19.11 20.85
C TYR A 21 -0.02 18.37 19.50
N LEU A 22 0.87 17.41 19.21
CA LEU A 22 0.82 16.63 17.97
C LEU A 22 -0.46 15.78 17.87
N ALA A 23 -0.93 15.22 18.99
CA ALA A 23 -2.09 14.33 19.01
C ALA A 23 -3.39 14.98 18.51
N THR A 24 -3.53 16.28 18.73
CA THR A 24 -4.69 17.09 18.28
C THR A 24 -4.47 17.79 16.95
N ASP A 25 -3.26 17.73 16.39
CA ASP A 25 -2.97 18.11 15.02
C ASP A 25 -3.15 16.88 14.11
N TYR A 26 -4.41 16.60 13.77
CA TYR A 26 -4.77 15.42 12.98
C TYR A 26 -4.11 15.44 11.59
N GLY A 27 -3.89 16.64 11.02
CA GLY A 27 -3.23 16.79 9.74
C GLY A 27 -1.77 16.32 9.77
N THR A 28 -1.03 16.73 10.80
CA THR A 28 0.34 16.26 10.99
C THR A 28 0.41 14.77 11.30
N GLN A 29 -0.51 14.23 12.13
CA GLN A 29 -0.59 12.80 12.40
C GLN A 29 -0.82 11.95 11.14
N LEU A 30 -1.83 12.32 10.34
CA LEU A 30 -2.13 11.64 9.07
C LEU A 30 -0.95 11.70 8.09
N SER A 31 -0.30 12.86 8.02
CA SER A 31 0.86 13.09 7.16
C SER A 31 2.05 12.23 7.57
N LEU A 32 2.43 12.24 8.85
CA LEU A 32 3.58 11.50 9.36
C LEU A 32 3.38 9.99 9.21
N PHE A 33 2.19 9.48 9.53
CA PHE A 33 1.87 8.07 9.35
C PHE A 33 2.01 7.67 7.87
N THR A 34 1.31 8.38 6.99
CA THR A 34 1.30 8.10 5.54
C THR A 34 2.71 8.19 4.93
N HIS A 35 3.48 9.22 5.31
CA HIS A 35 4.84 9.44 4.83
C HIS A 35 5.79 8.29 5.19
N HIS A 36 5.81 7.90 6.46
CA HIS A 36 6.67 6.81 6.93
C HIS A 36 6.25 5.45 6.36
N MET A 37 4.95 5.21 6.18
CA MET A 37 4.46 4.01 5.49
C MET A 37 4.99 3.91 4.05
N TRP A 38 4.92 4.99 3.27
CA TRP A 38 5.45 5.02 1.91
C TRP A 38 6.96 4.79 1.86
N ILE A 39 7.73 5.52 2.66
CA ILE A 39 9.19 5.34 2.73
C ILE A 39 9.53 3.89 3.06
N GLY A 40 8.85 3.31 4.05
CA GLY A 40 9.07 1.93 4.45
C GLY A 40 8.80 0.93 3.32
N GLY A 41 7.69 1.10 2.60
CA GLY A 41 7.34 0.29 1.43
C GLY A 41 8.41 0.33 0.33
N PHE A 42 8.87 1.54 -0.06
CA PHE A 42 9.93 1.71 -1.06
C PHE A 42 11.24 1.04 -0.64
N LEU A 43 11.66 1.20 0.62
CA LEU A 43 12.89 0.60 1.13
C LEU A 43 12.82 -0.93 1.21
N ILE A 44 11.65 -1.50 1.50
CA ILE A 44 11.44 -2.96 1.48
C ILE A 44 11.56 -3.52 0.06
N VAL A 45 10.93 -2.89 -0.92
CA VAL A 45 11.06 -3.28 -2.34
C VAL A 45 12.52 -3.14 -2.79
N GLY A 46 13.20 -2.06 -2.39
CA GLY A 46 14.63 -1.86 -2.64
C GLY A 46 15.50 -2.97 -2.06
N ALA A 47 15.21 -3.44 -0.83
CA ALA A 47 15.94 -4.55 -0.24
C ALA A 47 15.86 -5.83 -1.09
N ALA A 48 14.67 -6.17 -1.60
CA ALA A 48 14.51 -7.31 -2.51
C ALA A 48 15.22 -7.11 -3.85
N ALA A 49 15.20 -5.90 -4.40
CA ALA A 49 15.94 -5.56 -5.61
C ALA A 49 17.45 -5.82 -5.43
N HIS A 50 18.02 -5.35 -4.32
CA HIS A 50 19.43 -5.55 -4.01
C HIS A 50 19.77 -7.02 -3.69
N ALA A 51 18.87 -7.77 -3.06
CA ALA A 51 19.04 -9.21 -2.87
C ALA A 51 19.12 -9.97 -4.20
N ALA A 52 18.30 -9.60 -5.19
CA ALA A 52 18.38 -10.20 -6.52
C ALA A 52 19.64 -9.76 -7.29
N ILE A 53 20.07 -8.50 -7.15
CA ILE A 53 21.34 -8.01 -7.73
C ILE A 53 22.51 -8.82 -7.18
N PHE A 54 22.57 -9.02 -5.85
CA PHE A 54 23.55 -9.86 -5.18
C PHE A 54 23.56 -11.29 -5.76
N LEU A 55 22.39 -11.92 -5.89
CA LEU A 55 22.32 -13.27 -6.45
C LEU A 55 22.78 -13.35 -7.91
N VAL A 56 22.60 -12.31 -8.70
CA VAL A 56 23.07 -12.31 -10.09
C VAL A 56 24.57 -12.06 -10.18
N ARG A 57 25.09 -11.08 -9.45
CA ARG A 57 26.46 -10.57 -9.63
C ARG A 57 27.49 -11.19 -8.70
N ASP A 58 27.14 -11.37 -7.43
CA ASP A 58 28.12 -11.60 -6.37
C ASP A 58 28.00 -13.01 -5.75
N TYR A 59 26.88 -13.71 -5.98
CA TYR A 59 26.69 -15.07 -5.49
C TYR A 59 27.59 -16.07 -6.24
N ASP A 60 28.43 -16.75 -5.45
CA ASP A 60 29.27 -17.85 -5.90
C ASP A 60 28.84 -19.17 -5.22
N PRO A 61 28.34 -20.17 -5.97
CA PRO A 61 27.92 -21.45 -5.41
C PRO A 61 29.07 -22.26 -4.81
N THR A 62 30.32 -22.00 -5.21
CA THR A 62 31.49 -22.75 -4.70
C THR A 62 31.81 -22.38 -3.25
N THR A 63 31.60 -21.11 -2.88
CA THR A 63 31.87 -20.61 -1.51
C THR A 63 30.69 -20.78 -0.56
N ARG A 64 29.48 -21.06 -1.08
CA ARG A 64 28.23 -21.20 -0.31
C ARG A 64 27.64 -22.61 -0.33
N TYR A 65 28.46 -23.63 -0.57
CA TYR A 65 27.99 -25.01 -0.68
C TYR A 65 27.28 -25.49 0.60
N ASN A 66 26.03 -25.97 0.44
CA ASN A 66 25.20 -26.54 1.49
C ASN A 66 24.98 -25.62 2.72
N ASP A 67 25.19 -24.31 2.58
CA ASP A 67 24.81 -23.33 3.58
C ASP A 67 23.28 -23.11 3.57
N LEU A 68 22.79 -22.20 4.42
CA LEU A 68 21.36 -21.90 4.47
C LEU A 68 20.82 -21.35 3.15
N LEU A 69 21.61 -20.53 2.44
CA LEU A 69 21.20 -19.90 1.19
C LEU A 69 21.10 -20.93 0.06
N ASP A 70 22.10 -21.80 -0.08
CA ASP A 70 22.08 -22.90 -1.06
C ASP A 70 20.90 -23.85 -0.78
N ARG A 71 20.66 -24.20 0.49
CA ARG A 71 19.51 -25.03 0.87
C ARG A 71 18.21 -24.39 0.42
N VAL A 72 17.98 -23.10 0.71
CA VAL A 72 16.79 -22.35 0.28
C VAL A 72 16.62 -22.37 -1.24
N LEU A 73 17.70 -22.15 -2.00
CA LEU A 73 17.65 -22.17 -3.47
C LEU A 73 17.25 -23.54 -4.02
N ARG A 74 17.66 -24.64 -3.37
CA ARG A 74 17.32 -26.01 -3.80
C ARG A 74 15.84 -26.39 -3.65
N HIS A 75 15.11 -25.76 -2.73
CA HIS A 75 13.66 -26.00 -2.54
C HIS A 75 12.81 -24.77 -2.84
N ARG A 76 13.33 -23.83 -3.65
CA ARG A 76 12.63 -22.59 -4.04
C ARG A 76 11.25 -22.81 -4.67
N ASP A 77 11.07 -23.91 -5.40
CA ASP A 77 9.77 -24.25 -6.02
C ASP A 77 8.71 -24.52 -4.93
N ALA A 78 9.09 -25.22 -3.85
CA ALA A 78 8.20 -25.48 -2.73
C ALA A 78 7.85 -24.19 -1.98
N ILE A 79 8.82 -23.31 -1.73
CA ILE A 79 8.58 -22.02 -1.06
C ILE A 79 7.57 -21.19 -1.87
N ILE A 80 7.80 -21.04 -3.17
CA ILE A 80 6.93 -20.22 -4.03
C ILE A 80 5.56 -20.86 -4.24
N SER A 81 5.45 -22.19 -4.35
CA SER A 81 4.14 -22.85 -4.51
C SER A 81 3.26 -22.71 -3.25
N HIS A 82 3.84 -22.88 -2.05
CA HIS A 82 3.10 -22.69 -0.81
C HIS A 82 2.69 -21.23 -0.62
N LEU A 83 3.59 -20.29 -0.89
CA LEU A 83 3.27 -18.87 -0.79
C LEU A 83 2.21 -18.44 -1.83
N ASN A 84 2.22 -19.03 -3.03
CA ASN A 84 1.16 -18.84 -4.02
C ASN A 84 -0.19 -19.34 -3.50
N TRP A 85 -0.24 -20.54 -2.92
CA TRP A 85 -1.46 -21.07 -2.28
C TRP A 85 -1.96 -20.15 -1.17
N VAL A 86 -1.08 -19.68 -0.27
CA VAL A 86 -1.44 -18.73 0.80
C VAL A 86 -2.02 -17.45 0.22
N CYS A 87 -1.45 -16.89 -0.84
CA CYS A 87 -1.95 -15.68 -1.49
C CYS A 87 -3.37 -15.89 -2.06
N ILE A 88 -3.61 -17.03 -2.71
CA ILE A 88 -4.94 -17.38 -3.25
C ILE A 88 -5.94 -17.55 -2.10
N PHE A 89 -5.56 -18.30 -1.05
CA PHE A 89 -6.38 -18.49 0.14
C PHE A 89 -6.75 -17.15 0.78
N LEU A 90 -5.77 -16.30 1.07
CA LEU A 90 -6.00 -14.98 1.66
C LEU A 90 -6.87 -14.11 0.75
N GLY A 91 -6.66 -14.10 -0.56
CA GLY A 91 -7.48 -13.33 -1.50
C GLY A 91 -8.96 -13.73 -1.44
N PHE A 92 -9.26 -15.03 -1.50
CA PHE A 92 -10.64 -15.52 -1.41
C PHE A 92 -11.28 -15.28 -0.04
N HIS A 93 -10.54 -15.47 1.05
CA HIS A 93 -11.07 -15.38 2.43
C HIS A 93 -10.90 -13.99 3.06
N SER A 94 -10.53 -12.98 2.27
CA SER A 94 -10.56 -11.57 2.68
C SER A 94 -11.38 -10.75 1.70
N PHE A 95 -10.86 -10.52 0.48
CA PHE A 95 -11.56 -9.73 -0.53
C PHE A 95 -12.86 -10.39 -1.00
N GLY A 96 -12.92 -11.72 -1.05
CA GLY A 96 -14.17 -12.44 -1.33
C GLY A 96 -15.29 -12.13 -0.32
N LEU A 97 -14.95 -11.85 0.95
CA LEU A 97 -15.93 -11.48 1.99
C LEU A 97 -16.55 -10.10 1.73
N TYR A 98 -15.76 -9.17 1.18
CA TYR A 98 -16.27 -7.87 0.75
C TYR A 98 -17.28 -8.00 -0.39
N ILE A 99 -16.96 -8.79 -1.43
CA ILE A 99 -17.88 -9.05 -2.55
C ILE A 99 -19.16 -9.76 -2.07
N HIS A 100 -19.01 -10.73 -1.16
CA HIS A 100 -20.15 -11.38 -0.50
C HIS A 100 -21.04 -10.35 0.19
N ASN A 101 -20.47 -9.46 0.99
CA ASN A 101 -21.20 -8.42 1.71
C ASN A 101 -21.89 -7.42 0.76
N ASP A 102 -21.21 -6.97 -0.31
CA ASP A 102 -21.82 -6.12 -1.34
C ASP A 102 -23.04 -6.82 -1.97
N THR A 103 -22.91 -8.11 -2.28
CA THR A 103 -23.98 -8.91 -2.89
C THR A 103 -25.15 -9.10 -1.93
N MET A 104 -24.89 -9.49 -0.68
CA MET A 104 -25.95 -9.68 0.33
C MET A 104 -26.67 -8.37 0.66
N SER A 105 -25.93 -7.25 0.76
CA SER A 105 -26.51 -5.93 0.96
C SER A 105 -27.41 -5.53 -0.22
N ALA A 106 -26.95 -5.71 -1.47
CA ALA A 106 -27.71 -5.40 -2.67
C ALA A 106 -28.97 -6.27 -2.83
N LEU A 107 -28.94 -7.51 -2.36
CA LEU A 107 -30.09 -8.42 -2.32
C LEU A 107 -31.06 -8.13 -1.17
N GLY A 108 -30.81 -7.11 -0.34
CA GLY A 108 -31.65 -6.78 0.81
C GLY A 108 -31.57 -7.79 1.94
N ARG A 109 -30.41 -8.47 2.09
CA ARG A 109 -30.16 -9.52 3.07
C ARG A 109 -29.07 -9.14 4.09
N PRO A 110 -29.25 -8.06 4.88
CA PRO A 110 -28.23 -7.61 5.83
C PRO A 110 -27.93 -8.64 6.94
N GLN A 111 -28.87 -9.51 7.27
CA GLN A 111 -28.68 -10.60 8.24
C GLN A 111 -27.68 -11.68 7.79
N ASP A 112 -27.37 -11.74 6.49
CA ASP A 112 -26.45 -12.73 5.91
C ASP A 112 -25.06 -12.14 5.63
N MET A 113 -24.82 -10.89 6.07
CA MET A 113 -23.54 -10.21 5.94
C MET A 113 -22.58 -10.58 7.07
N PHE A 114 -21.28 -10.55 6.76
CA PHE A 114 -20.24 -10.53 7.77
C PHE A 114 -20.13 -9.12 8.37
N SER A 115 -20.69 -8.93 9.56
CA SER A 115 -20.75 -7.65 10.27
C SER A 115 -20.88 -7.88 11.79
N ASP A 116 -20.72 -6.81 12.57
CA ASP A 116 -20.90 -6.89 14.03
C ASP A 116 -22.36 -7.16 14.45
N THR A 117 -23.34 -6.93 13.58
CA THR A 117 -24.77 -7.08 13.87
C THR A 117 -25.38 -8.35 13.29
N ALA A 118 -24.64 -9.11 12.49
CA ALA A 118 -25.08 -10.34 11.83
C ALA A 118 -24.05 -11.46 12.06
N ILE A 119 -23.35 -11.91 11.02
CA ILE A 119 -22.34 -12.97 11.14
C ILE A 119 -21.01 -12.34 11.56
N GLN A 120 -20.70 -12.43 12.84
CA GLN A 120 -19.52 -11.77 13.40
C GLN A 120 -18.22 -12.52 13.10
N LEU A 121 -17.17 -11.78 12.74
CA LEU A 121 -15.80 -12.29 12.64
C LEU A 121 -14.91 -11.43 13.56
N GLN A 122 -14.98 -11.70 14.87
CA GLN A 122 -14.28 -10.88 15.85
C GLN A 122 -12.76 -11.15 15.85
N PRO A 123 -11.91 -10.10 15.94
CA PRO A 123 -10.46 -10.24 16.05
C PRO A 123 -10.05 -10.56 17.50
N ILE A 124 -10.50 -11.72 18.02
CA ILE A 124 -10.38 -12.10 19.44
C ILE A 124 -8.95 -12.06 19.97
N PHE A 125 -7.95 -12.41 19.14
CA PHE A 125 -6.55 -12.37 19.55
C PHE A 125 -6.05 -10.93 19.73
N ALA A 126 -6.48 -10.00 18.87
CA ALA A 126 -6.12 -8.59 19.01
C ALA A 126 -6.81 -7.97 20.24
N GLN A 127 -8.08 -8.28 20.48
CA GLN A 127 -8.82 -7.86 21.66
C GLN A 127 -8.18 -8.42 22.96
N TRP A 128 -7.71 -9.68 22.93
CA TRP A 128 -6.98 -10.27 24.04
C TRP A 128 -5.64 -9.54 24.33
N VAL A 129 -4.89 -9.18 23.29
CA VAL A 129 -3.66 -8.37 23.44
C VAL A 129 -3.98 -6.97 23.97
N GLN A 130 -5.05 -6.32 23.47
CA GLN A 130 -5.54 -5.04 23.98
C GLN A 130 -5.82 -5.11 25.49
N ASN A 131 -6.58 -6.11 25.93
CA ASN A 131 -6.90 -6.31 27.34
C ASN A 131 -5.64 -6.58 28.19
N THR A 132 -4.70 -7.36 27.67
CA THR A 132 -3.43 -7.64 28.37
C THR A 132 -2.62 -6.35 28.59
N HIS A 133 -2.53 -5.47 27.59
CA HIS A 133 -1.83 -4.20 27.72
C HIS A 133 -2.58 -3.17 28.56
N ALA A 134 -3.91 -3.12 28.47
CA ALA A 134 -4.74 -2.22 29.27
C ALA A 134 -4.66 -2.56 30.77
N LEU A 135 -4.59 -3.85 31.11
CA LEU A 135 -4.48 -4.35 32.48
C LEU A 135 -3.02 -4.48 32.97
N ALA A 136 -2.01 -4.22 32.14
CA ALA A 136 -0.62 -4.37 32.52
C ALA A 136 -0.20 -3.50 33.73
N PRO A 137 -0.61 -2.22 33.85
CA PRO A 137 -0.26 -1.38 35.00
C PRO A 137 -0.70 -2.03 36.31
N SER A 138 0.15 -2.01 37.33
CA SER A 138 -0.07 -2.64 38.65
C SER A 138 -0.16 -4.18 38.68
N LEU A 139 -0.24 -4.87 37.54
CA LEU A 139 -0.25 -6.34 37.46
C LEU A 139 1.08 -6.88 36.90
N THR A 140 1.25 -6.85 35.58
CA THR A 140 2.46 -7.35 34.92
C THR A 140 3.53 -6.28 34.77
N ALA A 141 3.18 -5.01 35.00
CA ALA A 141 4.10 -3.87 35.06
C ALA A 141 3.85 -3.05 36.35
N PRO A 142 4.29 -3.53 37.53
CA PRO A 142 4.00 -2.89 38.83
C PRO A 142 4.51 -1.45 38.96
N GLY A 143 5.59 -1.10 38.23
CA GLY A 143 6.16 0.26 38.24
C GLY A 143 5.50 1.23 37.25
N ALA A 144 4.57 0.77 36.41
CA ALA A 144 3.89 1.61 35.43
C ALA A 144 2.57 2.13 36.00
N THR A 145 2.30 3.43 35.84
CA THR A 145 1.07 4.09 36.30
C THR A 145 -0.04 4.08 35.25
N THR A 146 0.30 4.00 33.97
CA THR A 146 -0.62 3.98 32.83
C THR A 146 -0.21 2.89 31.85
N SER A 147 -1.13 2.48 30.96
CA SER A 147 -0.82 1.54 29.88
C SER A 147 0.18 2.16 28.88
N THR A 148 0.79 1.32 28.04
CA THR A 148 1.76 1.77 27.01
C THR A 148 1.15 2.77 26.03
N SER A 149 -0.16 2.68 25.79
CA SER A 149 -0.93 3.63 24.99
C SER A 149 -2.41 3.60 25.41
N LEU A 150 -3.08 4.74 25.30
CA LEU A 150 -4.53 4.85 25.53
C LEU A 150 -5.36 4.11 24.47
N THR A 151 -4.76 3.69 23.34
CA THR A 151 -5.48 2.93 22.30
C THR A 151 -5.88 1.52 22.72
N TRP A 152 -5.21 0.93 23.72
CA TRP A 152 -5.45 -0.46 24.12
C TRP A 152 -6.77 -0.66 24.88
N GLY A 153 -7.29 0.38 25.52
CA GLY A 153 -8.45 0.28 26.41
C GLY A 153 -8.35 1.21 27.61
N GLY A 154 -9.40 1.21 28.43
CA GLY A 154 -9.59 2.10 29.58
C GLY A 154 -10.71 3.10 29.34
N SER A 155 -11.31 3.61 30.42
CA SER A 155 -12.36 4.65 30.35
C SER A 155 -11.78 6.07 30.18
N GLU A 156 -10.46 6.20 30.05
CA GLU A 156 -9.78 7.48 29.96
C GLU A 156 -9.72 7.99 28.52
N LEU A 157 -10.53 9.01 28.27
CA LEU A 157 -10.47 9.86 27.08
C LEU A 157 -9.49 11.00 27.35
N LEU A 158 -8.46 11.13 26.52
CA LEU A 158 -7.57 12.30 26.58
C LEU A 158 -8.03 13.33 25.55
N ALA A 159 -8.39 14.52 26.03
CA ALA A 159 -8.77 15.66 25.19
C ALA A 159 -7.89 16.88 25.48
N VAL A 160 -7.57 17.65 24.45
CA VAL A 160 -6.82 18.90 24.54
C VAL A 160 -7.50 19.94 23.64
N GLY A 161 -7.85 21.09 24.19
CA GLY A 161 -8.45 22.19 23.42
C GLY A 161 -9.78 21.83 22.73
N GLY A 162 -10.62 21.01 23.37
CA GLY A 162 -11.90 20.57 22.81
C GLY A 162 -11.79 19.49 21.72
N LYS A 163 -10.59 19.02 21.40
CA LYS A 163 -10.31 17.92 20.47
C LYS A 163 -9.87 16.67 21.20
N VAL A 164 -10.21 15.52 20.64
CA VAL A 164 -9.77 14.22 21.16
C VAL A 164 -8.31 13.98 20.77
N ALA A 165 -7.40 13.92 21.75
CA ALA A 165 -6.02 13.58 21.52
C ALA A 165 -5.84 12.07 21.32
N MET A 166 -6.47 11.25 22.17
CA MET A 166 -6.43 9.79 22.05
C MET A 166 -7.62 9.15 22.77
N LEU A 167 -8.10 8.03 22.23
CA LEU A 167 -9.07 7.16 22.88
C LEU A 167 -8.84 5.69 22.53
N PRO A 168 -9.46 4.75 23.27
CA PRO A 168 -9.42 3.33 22.91
C PRO A 168 -9.87 3.09 21.48
N ILE A 169 -9.15 2.28 20.72
CA ILE A 169 -9.52 1.95 19.34
C ILE A 169 -10.24 0.60 19.36
N PRO A 170 -11.58 0.55 19.29
CA PRO A 170 -12.29 -0.73 19.28
C PRO A 170 -11.98 -1.49 18.00
N LEU A 171 -11.84 -2.81 18.11
CA LEU A 171 -11.59 -3.70 16.98
C LEU A 171 -12.78 -4.65 16.81
N GLY A 172 -13.51 -4.52 15.70
CA GLY A 172 -14.67 -5.34 15.36
C GLY A 172 -14.47 -6.16 14.07
N THR A 173 -15.57 -6.61 13.49
CA THR A 173 -15.59 -7.40 12.24
C THR A 173 -14.98 -6.62 11.07
N ALA A 174 -15.25 -5.32 10.98
CA ALA A 174 -14.64 -4.43 9.98
C ALA A 174 -13.11 -4.42 10.06
N ASP A 175 -12.57 -4.32 11.27
CA ASP A 175 -11.12 -4.36 11.50
C ASP A 175 -10.55 -5.74 11.14
N PHE A 176 -11.25 -6.83 11.47
CA PHE A 176 -10.84 -8.17 11.07
C PHE A 176 -10.69 -8.31 9.55
N LEU A 177 -11.68 -7.83 8.78
CA LEU A 177 -11.67 -7.91 7.32
C LEU A 177 -10.47 -7.15 6.73
N VAL A 178 -10.27 -5.89 7.12
CA VAL A 178 -9.22 -5.06 6.53
C VAL A 178 -7.82 -5.53 6.92
N HIS A 179 -7.63 -6.09 8.13
CA HIS A 179 -6.34 -6.69 8.51
C HIS A 179 -5.99 -7.93 7.66
N HIS A 180 -6.98 -8.72 7.24
CA HIS A 180 -6.74 -9.83 6.32
C HIS A 180 -6.46 -9.34 4.89
N ILE A 181 -6.99 -8.19 4.47
CA ILE A 181 -6.58 -7.52 3.21
C ILE A 181 -5.12 -7.03 3.31
N HIS A 182 -4.69 -6.48 4.45
CA HIS A 182 -3.28 -6.13 4.65
C HIS A 182 -2.39 -7.37 4.55
N ALA A 183 -2.76 -8.46 5.23
CA ALA A 183 -2.03 -9.72 5.14
C ALA A 183 -1.96 -10.20 3.69
N PHE A 184 -3.08 -10.24 2.97
CA PHE A 184 -3.14 -10.63 1.56
C PHE A 184 -2.17 -9.80 0.69
N THR A 185 -2.30 -8.47 0.72
CA THR A 185 -1.50 -7.58 -0.13
C THR A 185 0.00 -7.62 0.19
N ILE A 186 0.36 -7.77 1.47
CA ILE A 186 1.75 -7.98 1.89
C ILE A 186 2.27 -9.33 1.37
N HIS A 187 1.53 -10.42 1.54
CA HIS A 187 1.96 -11.75 1.08
C HIS A 187 2.14 -11.81 -0.44
N VAL A 188 1.28 -11.15 -1.22
CA VAL A 188 1.47 -11.08 -2.68
C VAL A 188 2.69 -10.24 -3.06
N THR A 189 2.93 -9.13 -2.35
CA THR A 189 4.16 -8.34 -2.54
C THR A 189 5.40 -9.19 -2.28
N VAL A 190 5.40 -9.96 -1.17
CA VAL A 190 6.49 -10.89 -0.84
C VAL A 190 6.61 -11.99 -1.89
N LEU A 191 5.51 -12.56 -2.37
CA LEU A 191 5.51 -13.59 -3.42
C LEU A 191 6.26 -13.12 -4.66
N ILE A 192 5.92 -11.93 -5.15
CA ILE A 192 6.52 -11.36 -6.36
C ILE A 192 8.02 -11.11 -6.15
N LEU A 193 8.37 -10.44 -5.05
CA LEU A 193 9.75 -10.07 -4.77
C LEU A 193 10.63 -11.30 -4.48
N LEU A 194 10.17 -12.22 -3.63
CA LEU A 194 10.89 -13.44 -3.29
C LEU A 194 11.06 -14.35 -4.50
N LYS A 195 10.04 -14.48 -5.35
CA LYS A 195 10.17 -15.20 -6.63
C LYS A 195 11.21 -14.55 -7.53
N GLY A 196 11.24 -13.21 -7.59
CA GLY A 196 12.26 -12.46 -8.34
C GLY A 196 13.67 -12.76 -7.87
N VAL A 197 13.88 -12.85 -6.55
CA VAL A 197 15.17 -13.20 -5.92
C VAL A 197 15.53 -14.66 -6.21
N LEU A 198 14.68 -15.63 -5.83
CA LEU A 198 15.01 -17.06 -5.89
C LEU A 198 15.20 -17.60 -7.32
N PHE A 199 14.58 -16.97 -8.31
CA PHE A 199 14.65 -17.33 -9.73
C PHE A 199 15.49 -16.35 -10.57
N ALA A 200 16.30 -15.51 -9.93
CA ALA A 200 17.15 -14.53 -10.61
C ALA A 200 18.23 -15.19 -11.47
N ARG A 201 18.88 -16.26 -10.97
CA ARG A 201 19.99 -16.94 -11.65
C ARG A 201 19.55 -17.96 -12.70
N SER A 202 18.40 -18.60 -12.50
CA SER A 202 17.92 -19.71 -13.33
C SER A 202 16.45 -19.97 -13.07
N SER A 203 15.74 -20.50 -14.05
CA SER A 203 14.45 -21.16 -13.87
C SER A 203 14.37 -22.41 -14.74
N ARG A 204 13.30 -23.21 -14.60
CA ARG A 204 13.05 -24.33 -15.52
C ARG A 204 12.90 -23.87 -16.99
N LEU A 205 12.43 -22.63 -17.20
CA LEU A 205 12.20 -22.05 -18.52
C LEU A 205 13.47 -21.46 -19.14
N ILE A 206 14.30 -20.80 -18.32
CA ILE A 206 15.54 -20.13 -18.75
C ILE A 206 16.65 -20.58 -17.79
N PRO A 207 17.37 -21.66 -18.11
CA PRO A 207 18.39 -22.24 -17.23
C PRO A 207 19.58 -21.30 -16.98
N ASP A 208 19.97 -20.52 -17.99
CA ASP A 208 21.15 -19.65 -18.03
C ASP A 208 20.83 -18.17 -17.76
N LYS A 209 19.73 -17.89 -17.05
CA LYS A 209 19.24 -16.52 -16.81
C LYS A 209 20.29 -15.59 -16.18
N ALA A 210 21.19 -16.11 -15.34
CA ALA A 210 22.28 -15.33 -14.76
C ALA A 210 23.15 -14.62 -15.82
N ASN A 211 23.35 -15.24 -16.99
CA ASN A 211 24.14 -14.69 -18.08
C ASN A 211 23.46 -13.50 -18.77
N LEU A 212 22.12 -13.45 -18.74
CA LEU A 212 21.33 -12.30 -19.23
C LEU A 212 21.39 -11.10 -18.27
N GLY A 213 21.86 -11.32 -17.03
CA GLY A 213 22.02 -10.31 -16.02
C GLY A 213 20.74 -9.98 -15.25
N PHE A 214 20.80 -8.92 -14.43
CA PHE A 214 19.69 -8.55 -13.54
C PHE A 214 18.54 -7.83 -14.29
N ARG A 215 18.90 -7.01 -15.29
CA ARG A 215 17.99 -6.08 -15.97
C ARG A 215 18.03 -6.30 -17.48
N PHE A 216 17.06 -7.07 -17.96
CA PHE A 216 16.85 -7.36 -19.39
C PHE A 216 15.34 -7.58 -19.63
N PRO A 217 14.79 -7.26 -20.82
CA PRO A 217 13.35 -7.19 -21.02
C PRO A 217 12.63 -8.55 -21.17
N CYS A 218 13.29 -9.50 -21.82
CA CYS A 218 12.85 -10.85 -22.14
C CYS A 218 14.02 -11.66 -22.74
N ASP A 219 13.79 -12.95 -22.98
CA ASP A 219 14.62 -13.86 -23.80
C ASP A 219 13.89 -14.23 -25.11
N GLY A 220 13.38 -13.21 -25.80
CA GLY A 220 12.63 -13.35 -27.05
C GLY A 220 11.21 -13.95 -26.95
N PRO A 221 10.50 -14.08 -28.08
CA PRO A 221 9.13 -14.58 -28.14
C PRO A 221 9.01 -16.11 -28.10
N GLY A 222 10.13 -16.84 -28.14
CA GLY A 222 10.15 -18.31 -28.06
C GLY A 222 9.60 -18.84 -26.74
N ARG A 223 9.41 -20.17 -26.66
CA ARG A 223 8.90 -20.89 -25.47
C ARG A 223 7.52 -20.38 -24.97
N GLY A 224 6.70 -19.85 -25.88
CA GLY A 224 5.39 -19.26 -25.56
C GLY A 224 5.44 -17.79 -25.10
N GLY A 225 6.62 -17.17 -25.08
CA GLY A 225 6.84 -15.79 -24.65
C GLY A 225 7.54 -15.71 -23.29
N THR A 226 8.64 -14.95 -23.22
CA THR A 226 9.49 -14.83 -22.03
C THR A 226 9.54 -13.40 -21.47
N CYS A 227 8.48 -12.62 -21.69
CA CYS A 227 8.37 -11.27 -21.15
C CYS A 227 8.49 -11.27 -19.61
N GLN A 228 9.18 -10.26 -19.06
CA GLN A 228 9.21 -9.98 -17.62
C GLN A 228 9.79 -11.10 -16.74
N VAL A 229 10.68 -11.92 -17.29
CA VAL A 229 11.35 -12.99 -16.55
C VAL A 229 12.53 -12.51 -15.71
N SER A 230 13.04 -11.29 -15.93
CA SER A 230 14.18 -10.73 -15.20
C SER A 230 13.80 -10.40 -13.75
N ALA A 231 14.79 -10.37 -12.86
CA ALA A 231 14.54 -9.97 -11.47
C ALA A 231 14.20 -8.48 -11.36
N TRP A 232 14.74 -7.63 -12.25
CA TRP A 232 14.30 -6.24 -12.36
C TRP A 232 12.81 -6.11 -12.65
N ASP A 233 12.25 -6.98 -13.51
CA ASP A 233 10.81 -6.98 -13.79
C ASP A 233 9.96 -7.44 -12.59
N HIS A 234 10.50 -8.30 -11.73
CA HIS A 234 9.82 -8.66 -10.47
C HIS A 234 9.83 -7.47 -9.49
N VAL A 235 10.88 -6.64 -9.47
CA VAL A 235 10.89 -5.37 -8.72
C VAL A 235 9.84 -4.41 -9.29
N PHE A 236 9.77 -4.28 -10.63
CA PHE A 236 8.75 -3.50 -11.32
C PHE A 236 7.33 -3.93 -10.92
N LEU A 237 7.02 -5.23 -10.93
CA LEU A 237 5.72 -5.74 -10.49
C LEU A 237 5.48 -5.56 -8.98
N GLY A 238 6.53 -5.75 -8.17
CA GLY A 238 6.49 -5.59 -6.73
C GLY A 238 6.18 -4.15 -6.29
N LEU A 239 6.59 -3.15 -7.08
CA LEU A 239 6.23 -1.75 -6.82
C LEU A 239 4.72 -1.49 -6.89
N PHE A 240 4.00 -2.09 -7.85
CA PHE A 240 2.54 -1.93 -7.94
C PHE A 240 1.83 -2.60 -6.76
N TRP A 241 2.31 -3.77 -6.32
CA TRP A 241 1.73 -4.46 -5.17
C TRP A 241 2.07 -3.80 -3.84
N MET A 242 3.27 -3.24 -3.70
CA MET A 242 3.61 -2.36 -2.58
C MET A 242 2.71 -1.13 -2.57
N TYR A 243 2.49 -0.48 -3.73
CA TYR A 243 1.54 0.62 -3.85
C TYR A 243 0.14 0.25 -3.42
N ASN A 244 -0.36 -0.91 -3.85
CA ASN A 244 -1.66 -1.41 -3.45
C ASN A 244 -1.73 -1.66 -1.94
N ALA A 245 -0.73 -2.35 -1.37
CA ALA A 245 -0.68 -2.67 0.05
C ALA A 245 -0.65 -1.41 0.94
N ILE A 246 0.25 -0.47 0.64
CA ILE A 246 0.38 0.76 1.42
C ILE A 246 -0.87 1.63 1.28
N SER A 247 -1.43 1.76 0.07
CA SER A 247 -2.66 2.54 -0.17
C SER A 247 -3.82 2.05 0.70
N VAL A 248 -4.04 0.73 0.79
CA VAL A 248 -5.11 0.18 1.63
C VAL A 248 -4.83 0.45 3.12
N VAL A 249 -3.58 0.29 3.58
CA VAL A 249 -3.23 0.54 4.99
C VAL A 249 -3.47 2.01 5.38
N ILE A 250 -3.10 2.96 4.52
CA ILE A 250 -3.29 4.39 4.83
C ILE A 250 -4.76 4.82 4.68
N PHE A 251 -5.54 4.19 3.78
CA PHE A 251 -6.99 4.39 3.73
C PHE A 251 -7.69 3.85 4.97
N HIS A 252 -7.30 2.65 5.42
CA HIS A 252 -7.74 2.10 6.69
C HIS A 252 -7.44 3.04 7.85
N PHE A 253 -6.19 3.49 7.98
CA PHE A 253 -5.80 4.43 9.02
C PHE A 253 -6.63 5.71 8.97
N SER A 254 -6.70 6.37 7.81
CA SER A 254 -7.43 7.63 7.65
C SER A 254 -8.91 7.50 8.01
N TRP A 255 -9.57 6.43 7.55
CA TRP A 255 -10.99 6.24 7.83
C TRP A 255 -11.23 5.85 9.29
N LYS A 256 -10.47 4.89 9.81
CA LYS A 256 -10.61 4.43 11.20
C LYS A 256 -10.43 5.57 12.19
N MET A 257 -9.38 6.39 11.98
CA MET A 257 -9.12 7.53 12.86
C MET A 257 -10.22 8.58 12.77
N GLN A 258 -10.71 8.94 11.58
CA GLN A 258 -11.81 9.92 11.45
C GLN A 258 -13.19 9.39 11.91
N SER A 259 -13.37 8.08 11.97
CA SER A 259 -14.67 7.47 12.30
C SER A 259 -14.81 7.17 13.78
N ASP A 260 -13.77 6.58 14.36
CA ASP A 260 -13.84 6.00 15.70
C ASP A 260 -12.89 6.68 16.69
N VAL A 261 -12.00 7.60 16.23
CA VAL A 261 -10.99 8.22 17.10
C VAL A 261 -11.13 9.75 17.16
N TRP A 262 -10.70 10.43 16.12
CA TRP A 262 -10.69 11.89 16.02
C TRP A 262 -12.09 12.49 16.01
N GLY A 263 -12.22 13.58 16.75
CA GLY A 263 -13.48 14.29 16.92
C GLY A 263 -13.34 15.47 17.87
N THR A 264 -14.48 16.07 18.19
CA THR A 264 -14.62 17.09 19.23
C THR A 264 -15.25 16.50 20.48
N ILE A 265 -14.94 17.08 21.64
CA ILE A 265 -15.58 16.75 22.91
C ILE A 265 -16.44 17.94 23.35
N SER A 266 -17.69 17.67 23.73
CA SER A 266 -18.57 18.70 24.30
C SER A 266 -18.28 18.92 25.79
N ASP A 267 -18.81 20.00 26.36
CA ASP A 267 -18.71 20.29 27.81
C ASP A 267 -19.36 19.19 28.68
N GLN A 268 -20.23 18.36 28.08
CA GLN A 268 -20.88 17.21 28.73
C GLN A 268 -20.05 15.92 28.62
N GLY A 269 -18.85 15.97 28.02
CA GLY A 269 -17.98 14.82 27.81
C GLY A 269 -18.40 13.90 26.65
N ILE A 270 -19.33 14.33 25.80
CA ILE A 270 -19.79 13.55 24.64
C ILE A 270 -18.84 13.77 23.47
N VAL A 271 -18.29 12.69 22.92
CA VAL A 271 -17.43 12.72 21.73
C VAL A 271 -18.28 12.73 20.46
N THR A 272 -17.99 13.67 19.57
CA THR A 272 -18.54 13.68 18.20
C THR A 272 -17.40 13.43 17.22
N HIS A 273 -17.33 12.21 16.69
CA HIS A 273 -16.30 11.84 15.70
C HIS A 273 -16.53 12.53 14.36
N ILE A 274 -15.45 12.79 13.62
CA ILE A 274 -15.47 13.52 12.33
C ILE A 274 -16.47 12.90 11.34
N THR A 275 -16.58 11.57 11.31
CA THR A 275 -17.51 10.85 10.42
C THR A 275 -18.59 10.04 11.16
N GLY A 276 -18.75 10.27 12.46
CA GLY A 276 -19.86 9.74 13.25
C GLY A 276 -19.90 8.21 13.39
N GLY A 277 -18.76 7.52 13.49
CA GLY A 277 -18.72 6.07 13.74
C GLY A 277 -19.25 5.21 12.60
N ASN A 278 -19.19 5.70 11.35
CA ASN A 278 -19.66 4.98 10.18
C ASN A 278 -18.78 3.78 9.76
N PHE A 279 -17.57 3.62 10.31
CA PHE A 279 -16.62 2.60 9.87
C PHE A 279 -17.15 1.18 10.04
N ALA A 280 -17.76 0.85 11.18
CA ALA A 280 -18.19 -0.51 11.49
C ALA A 280 -19.22 -1.09 10.50
N GLN A 281 -20.10 -0.24 9.95
CA GLN A 281 -21.17 -0.66 9.04
C GLN A 281 -20.85 -0.41 7.57
N SER A 282 -20.05 0.62 7.25
CA SER A 282 -19.73 0.95 5.86
C SER A 282 -18.48 0.22 5.36
N SER A 283 -17.44 0.08 6.19
CA SER A 283 -16.14 -0.45 5.74
C SER A 283 -16.10 -1.97 5.55
N ILE A 284 -17.23 -2.66 5.64
CA ILE A 284 -17.41 -4.10 5.38
C ILE A 284 -17.85 -4.41 3.94
N THR A 285 -18.05 -3.37 3.10
CA THR A 285 -18.44 -3.49 1.68
C THR A 285 -17.55 -2.60 0.81
N ILE A 286 -17.26 -2.99 -0.44
CA ILE A 286 -16.52 -2.13 -1.37
C ILE A 286 -17.34 -0.88 -1.70
N ASN A 287 -18.65 -1.01 -1.80
CA ASN A 287 -19.54 0.14 -1.99
C ASN A 287 -19.41 1.17 -0.86
N GLY A 288 -19.26 0.74 0.41
CA GLY A 288 -19.03 1.66 1.52
C GLY A 288 -17.67 2.36 1.45
N TRP A 289 -16.59 1.67 1.08
CA TRP A 289 -15.29 2.31 0.81
C TRP A 289 -15.39 3.34 -0.32
N LEU A 290 -16.17 3.06 -1.37
CA LEU A 290 -16.38 3.99 -2.46
C LEU A 290 -17.22 5.21 -2.03
N ARG A 291 -18.36 4.98 -1.38
CA ARG A 291 -19.37 6.01 -1.09
C ARG A 291 -19.01 6.84 0.14
N ASP A 292 -18.76 6.19 1.27
CA ASP A 292 -18.68 6.85 2.57
C ASP A 292 -17.25 7.29 2.93
N PHE A 293 -16.26 6.69 2.26
CA PHE A 293 -14.86 7.11 2.35
C PHE A 293 -14.43 7.93 1.13
N LEU A 294 -14.25 7.32 -0.05
CA LEU A 294 -13.68 8.03 -1.20
C LEU A 294 -14.56 9.19 -1.68
N TRP A 295 -15.83 8.93 -1.99
CA TRP A 295 -16.75 9.95 -2.54
C TRP A 295 -17.04 11.04 -1.51
N ALA A 296 -17.46 10.68 -0.29
CA ALA A 296 -17.81 11.65 0.73
C ALA A 296 -16.62 12.52 1.16
N GLN A 297 -15.44 11.93 1.38
CA GLN A 297 -14.26 12.66 1.85
C GLN A 297 -13.51 13.39 0.73
N ALA A 298 -13.80 13.10 -0.54
CA ALA A 298 -13.25 13.86 -1.67
C ALA A 298 -13.92 15.23 -1.84
N SER A 299 -15.04 15.49 -1.15
CA SER A 299 -15.76 16.76 -1.22
C SER A 299 -14.85 17.97 -0.95
N GLN A 300 -13.96 17.89 0.03
CA GLN A 300 -13.03 18.99 0.36
C GLN A 300 -12.04 19.27 -0.76
N VAL A 301 -11.46 18.24 -1.39
CA VAL A 301 -10.44 18.43 -2.44
C VAL A 301 -11.03 18.98 -3.74
N ILE A 302 -12.26 18.58 -4.10
CA ILE A 302 -12.90 19.04 -5.33
C ILE A 302 -13.58 20.42 -5.18
N GLN A 303 -13.93 20.82 -3.96
CA GLN A 303 -14.51 22.14 -3.67
C GLN A 303 -13.47 23.17 -3.16
N SER A 304 -12.17 22.87 -3.23
CA SER A 304 -11.13 23.72 -2.66
C SER A 304 -10.77 24.95 -3.51
N TYR A 305 -11.27 25.03 -4.74
CA TYR A 305 -10.99 26.13 -5.67
C TYR A 305 -11.53 27.45 -5.10
N GLY A 306 -10.74 28.52 -5.19
CA GLY A 306 -11.08 29.82 -4.58
C GLY A 306 -10.77 29.91 -3.08
N SER A 307 -10.12 28.90 -2.49
CA SER A 307 -9.63 28.91 -1.11
C SER A 307 -8.10 28.76 -1.03
N SER A 308 -7.55 28.84 0.18
CA SER A 308 -6.14 28.52 0.47
C SER A 308 -5.77 27.05 0.21
N LEU A 309 -6.76 26.15 0.09
CA LEU A 309 -6.56 24.73 -0.22
C LEU A 309 -6.62 24.43 -1.74
N SER A 310 -6.81 25.44 -2.58
CA SER A 310 -6.95 25.29 -4.04
C SER A 310 -5.76 24.58 -4.70
N ALA A 311 -4.55 24.75 -4.17
CA ALA A 311 -3.36 24.03 -4.63
C ALA A 311 -3.55 22.51 -4.55
N TYR A 312 -4.17 21.98 -3.49
CA TYR A 312 -4.45 20.55 -3.40
C TYR A 312 -5.44 20.09 -4.46
N GLY A 313 -6.44 20.89 -4.81
CA GLY A 313 -7.36 20.59 -5.91
C GLY A 313 -6.64 20.50 -7.26
N LEU A 314 -5.71 21.43 -7.53
CA LEU A 314 -4.87 21.42 -8.73
C LEU A 314 -3.95 20.19 -8.77
N PHE A 315 -3.26 19.88 -7.67
CA PHE A 315 -2.41 18.69 -7.58
C PHE A 315 -3.21 17.40 -7.69
N PHE A 316 -4.43 17.34 -7.15
CA PHE A 316 -5.30 16.18 -7.27
C PHE A 316 -5.59 15.87 -8.74
N LEU A 317 -5.99 16.87 -9.55
CA LEU A 317 -6.23 16.66 -10.99
C LEU A 317 -4.94 16.39 -11.77
N GLY A 318 -3.86 17.12 -11.48
CA GLY A 318 -2.55 16.90 -12.12
C GLY A 318 -2.01 15.50 -11.86
N ALA A 319 -2.20 14.97 -10.65
CA ALA A 319 -1.79 13.63 -10.28
C ALA A 319 -2.62 12.54 -10.98
N HIS A 320 -3.94 12.73 -11.13
CA HIS A 320 -4.78 11.86 -11.96
C HIS A 320 -4.30 11.83 -13.41
N PHE A 321 -3.95 13.00 -13.98
CA PHE A 321 -3.39 13.09 -15.32
C PHE A 321 -2.08 12.30 -15.44
N VAL A 322 -1.15 12.48 -14.51
CA VAL A 322 0.14 11.77 -14.50
C VAL A 322 -0.05 10.26 -14.34
N TRP A 323 -0.99 9.83 -13.49
CA TRP A 323 -1.33 8.42 -13.35
C TRP A 323 -1.87 7.84 -14.66
N ALA A 324 -2.83 8.51 -15.32
CA ALA A 324 -3.37 8.06 -16.59
C ALA A 324 -2.33 8.07 -17.72
N PHE A 325 -1.46 9.10 -17.74
CA PHE A 325 -0.34 9.20 -18.68
C PHE A 325 0.62 8.01 -18.56
N SER A 326 0.82 7.48 -17.35
CA SER A 326 1.65 6.31 -17.13
C SER A 326 1.15 5.07 -17.89
N LEU A 327 -0.17 4.92 -18.04
CA LEU A 327 -0.80 3.76 -18.68
C LEU A 327 -0.43 3.66 -20.16
N MET A 328 -0.17 4.81 -20.82
CA MET A 328 0.33 4.84 -22.19
C MET A 328 1.62 4.01 -22.32
N PHE A 329 2.54 4.12 -21.37
CA PHE A 329 3.81 3.37 -21.38
C PHE A 329 3.64 1.92 -20.92
N LEU A 330 2.69 1.66 -20.02
CA LEU A 330 2.47 0.33 -19.46
C LEU A 330 1.71 -0.61 -20.40
N PHE A 331 0.82 -0.07 -21.23
CA PHE A 331 -0.03 -0.85 -22.14
C PHE A 331 0.48 -0.90 -23.59
N SER A 332 1.47 -0.07 -23.94
CA SER A 332 2.05 -0.07 -25.29
C SER A 332 3.45 -0.69 -25.34
N GLY A 333 3.88 -1.03 -26.56
CA GLY A 333 5.21 -1.56 -26.85
C GLY A 333 6.06 -0.60 -27.67
N ARG A 334 7.38 -0.70 -27.53
CA ARG A 334 8.36 0.15 -28.25
C ARG A 334 8.21 0.13 -29.77
N GLY A 335 7.83 -1.01 -30.36
CA GLY A 335 7.76 -1.18 -31.82
C GLY A 335 6.86 -0.13 -32.48
N TYR A 336 5.64 0.01 -31.97
CA TYR A 336 4.67 1.01 -32.41
C TYR A 336 5.25 2.44 -32.39
N TRP A 337 5.87 2.83 -31.27
CA TRP A 337 6.46 4.17 -31.13
C TRP A 337 7.66 4.38 -32.04
N GLN A 338 8.44 3.34 -32.34
CA GLN A 338 9.59 3.43 -33.23
C GLN A 338 9.15 3.66 -34.68
N GLU A 339 8.12 2.96 -35.15
CA GLU A 339 7.53 3.17 -36.48
C GLU A 339 6.91 4.56 -36.64
N LEU A 340 6.27 5.08 -35.59
CA LEU A 340 5.78 6.46 -35.57
C LEU A 340 6.94 7.48 -35.68
N ILE A 341 8.02 7.26 -34.93
CA ILE A 341 9.22 8.11 -34.99
C ILE A 341 9.83 8.10 -36.39
N GLU A 342 9.84 6.96 -37.08
CA GLU A 342 10.35 6.87 -38.46
C GLU A 342 9.55 7.76 -39.42
N SER A 343 8.23 7.78 -39.29
CA SER A 343 7.36 8.68 -40.07
C SER A 343 7.64 10.16 -39.76
N ILE A 344 7.88 10.50 -38.50
CA ILE A 344 8.23 11.87 -38.09
C ILE A 344 9.61 12.28 -38.62
N VAL A 345 10.59 11.38 -38.56
CA VAL A 345 11.95 11.60 -39.07
C VAL A 345 11.94 11.79 -40.58
N TRP A 346 11.11 11.06 -41.32
CA TRP A 346 10.90 11.28 -42.74
C TRP A 346 10.48 12.73 -43.03
N ALA A 347 9.51 13.26 -42.27
CA ALA A 347 9.05 14.64 -42.43
C ALA A 347 10.17 15.66 -42.09
N HIS A 348 10.94 15.43 -41.03
CA HIS A 348 12.06 16.30 -40.65
C HIS A 348 13.19 16.31 -41.69
N ASN A 349 13.50 15.15 -42.28
CA ASN A 349 14.47 15.04 -43.36
C ASN A 349 14.04 15.82 -44.60
N LYS A 350 12.74 15.80 -44.93
CA LYS A 350 12.21 16.55 -46.06
C LYS A 350 12.43 18.06 -45.92
N LEU A 351 12.36 18.57 -44.68
CA LEU A 351 12.61 19.97 -44.33
C LEU A 351 14.06 20.27 -43.93
N LYS A 352 14.96 19.28 -43.99
CA LYS A 352 16.38 19.39 -43.58
C LYS A 352 16.58 19.89 -42.14
N VAL A 353 15.64 19.55 -41.24
CA VAL A 353 15.70 19.88 -39.79
C VAL A 353 15.85 18.64 -38.92
N ALA A 354 16.21 17.50 -39.51
CA ALA A 354 16.46 16.28 -38.74
C ALA A 354 17.72 16.43 -37.87
N PRO A 355 17.67 15.98 -36.60
CA PRO A 355 18.82 16.05 -35.71
C PRO A 355 19.91 15.03 -36.12
N ALA A 356 21.17 15.35 -35.83
CA ALA A 356 22.29 14.44 -36.08
C ALA A 356 22.24 13.18 -35.20
N THR A 357 21.77 13.31 -33.96
CA THR A 357 21.54 12.17 -33.07
C THR A 357 20.20 11.52 -33.43
N GLN A 358 20.23 10.26 -33.86
CA GLN A 358 19.03 9.57 -34.32
C GLN A 358 18.01 9.39 -33.18
N PRO A 359 16.77 9.87 -33.35
CA PRO A 359 15.73 9.65 -32.35
C PRO A 359 15.34 8.17 -32.33
N ARG A 360 15.21 7.63 -31.13
CA ARG A 360 14.80 6.25 -30.88
C ARG A 360 13.71 6.25 -29.83
N ALA A 361 12.73 5.38 -30.01
CA ALA A 361 11.78 5.08 -28.94
C ALA A 361 12.55 4.54 -27.73
N LEU A 362 12.01 4.75 -26.54
CA LEU A 362 12.57 4.22 -25.30
C LEU A 362 12.84 2.71 -25.41
N SER A 363 13.87 2.23 -24.71
CA SER A 363 14.05 0.79 -24.56
C SER A 363 12.86 0.17 -23.81
N ILE A 364 12.64 -1.13 -23.95
CA ILE A 364 11.51 -1.83 -23.29
C ILE A 364 11.58 -1.64 -21.76
N ILE A 365 12.77 -1.78 -21.18
CA ILE A 365 12.99 -1.56 -19.75
C ILE A 365 12.76 -0.09 -19.35
N GLN A 366 13.22 0.87 -20.16
CA GLN A 366 12.94 2.29 -19.89
C GLN A 366 11.44 2.60 -19.98
N GLY A 367 10.71 2.04 -20.94
CA GLY A 367 9.25 2.19 -21.02
C GLY A 367 8.55 1.69 -19.76
N ARG A 368 8.93 0.50 -19.27
CA ARG A 368 8.45 -0.03 -17.98
C ARG A 368 8.80 0.90 -16.81
N ALA A 369 10.04 1.39 -16.75
CA ALA A 369 10.52 2.27 -15.68
C ALA A 369 9.77 3.62 -15.67
N VAL A 370 9.59 4.23 -16.85
CA VAL A 370 8.83 5.47 -17.02
C VAL A 370 7.38 5.25 -16.60
N GLY A 371 6.77 4.15 -17.05
CA GLY A 371 5.41 3.77 -16.68
C GLY A 371 5.25 3.63 -15.17
N VAL A 372 6.03 2.78 -14.49
CA VAL A 372 5.88 2.61 -13.04
C VAL A 372 6.20 3.89 -12.25
N THR A 373 7.15 4.70 -12.71
CA THR A 373 7.48 5.98 -12.05
C THR A 373 6.30 6.94 -12.07
N HIS A 374 5.68 7.15 -13.24
CA HIS A 374 4.52 8.03 -13.35
C HIS A 374 3.27 7.43 -12.69
N TYR A 375 3.11 6.10 -12.70
CA TYR A 375 2.02 5.43 -12.00
C TYR A 375 2.10 5.68 -10.49
N LEU A 376 3.26 5.46 -9.89
CA LEU A 376 3.47 5.70 -8.46
C LEU A 376 3.37 7.18 -8.11
N LEU A 377 3.98 8.06 -8.90
CA LEU A 377 3.92 9.50 -8.69
C LEU A 377 2.46 10.00 -8.71
N GLY A 378 1.72 9.67 -9.76
CA GLY A 378 0.32 10.08 -9.91
C GLY A 378 -0.57 9.47 -8.83
N GLY A 379 -0.42 8.17 -8.53
CA GLY A 379 -1.21 7.50 -7.49
C GLY A 379 -0.98 8.11 -6.10
N ILE A 380 0.29 8.23 -5.68
CA ILE A 380 0.66 8.75 -4.36
C ILE A 380 0.31 10.23 -4.24
N ALA A 381 0.54 11.05 -5.27
CA ALA A 381 0.21 12.47 -5.24
C ALA A 381 -1.31 12.72 -5.20
N THR A 382 -2.10 11.87 -5.86
CA THR A 382 -3.57 11.90 -5.77
C THR A 382 -4.02 11.67 -4.32
N THR A 383 -3.52 10.62 -3.67
CA THR A 383 -3.85 10.34 -2.26
C THR A 383 -3.34 11.43 -1.32
N TRP A 384 -2.15 11.99 -1.57
CA TRP A 384 -1.59 13.09 -0.79
C TRP A 384 -2.48 14.33 -0.82
N ALA A 385 -2.91 14.76 -2.01
CA ALA A 385 -3.79 15.92 -2.17
C ALA A 385 -5.17 15.68 -1.54
N PHE A 386 -5.73 14.47 -1.73
CA PHE A 386 -6.98 14.03 -1.10
C PHE A 386 -6.90 14.10 0.43
N PHE A 387 -5.88 13.49 1.03
CA PHE A 387 -5.71 13.46 2.48
C PHE A 387 -5.50 14.85 3.08
N LEU A 388 -4.62 15.66 2.51
CA LEU A 388 -4.31 16.98 3.08
C LEU A 388 -5.46 17.96 2.93
N ALA A 389 -6.11 18.02 1.77
CA ALA A 389 -7.28 18.87 1.61
C ALA A 389 -8.41 18.46 2.57
N ARG A 390 -8.62 17.15 2.75
CA ARG A 390 -9.62 16.60 3.67
C ARG A 390 -9.31 16.98 5.11
N ILE A 391 -8.15 16.57 5.63
CA ILE A 391 -7.87 16.65 7.06
C ILE A 391 -7.64 18.07 7.54
N ILE A 392 -7.10 18.96 6.70
CA ILE A 392 -6.92 20.38 7.07
C ILE A 392 -8.29 21.07 7.21
N ALA A 393 -9.28 20.67 6.40
CA ALA A 393 -10.61 21.30 6.42
C ALA A 393 -11.52 20.80 7.55
N VAL A 394 -11.30 19.58 8.06
CA VAL A 394 -12.20 18.93 9.04
C VAL A 394 -11.53 18.60 10.38
N GLY A 395 -10.22 18.82 10.48
CA GLY A 395 -9.39 18.30 11.57
C GLY A 395 -9.05 19.27 12.68
#